data_AF-A0A820MXC4-F1
#
_entry.id   AF-A0A820MXC4-F1
#
_cell.length_a   1.000
_cell.length_b   1.000
_cell.length_c   1.000
_cell.angle_alpha   90.00
_cell.angle_beta   90.00
_cell.angle_gamma   90.00
#
_symmetry.space_group_name_H-M   'P 1'
#
loop_
_entity.id
_entity.type
_entity.pdbx_description
1 polymer ?
#
loop_
_entity_poly.entity_id
_entity_poly.type
_entity_poly.pdbx_seq_one_letter_code
_entity_poly.pdbx_strand_id
1 'polypeptide(L)'
;VRILTGIEEAIDGWITTNVLLEKITHRHAKKKIQPKNELDADMIGVLDLGGASTQVTFTYNKTINNEPVPDKFSANISLFGNTYNPYAHSYLCWGKNEGLKRHRARLLT
;
A
#
# COMPACT_ATOMS: atom_id res chain seq x y z
N VAL A 1 -7.92 16.02 15.07
CA VAL A 1 -8.84 15.20 14.26
C VAL A 1 -8.74 15.68 12.83
N ARG A 2 -8.46 14.80 11.87
CA ARG A 2 -8.36 15.13 10.44
C ARG A 2 -8.90 13.97 9.58
N ILE A 3 -9.27 14.25 8.34
CA ILE A 3 -9.61 13.24 7.34
C ILE A 3 -8.32 12.71 6.72
N LEU A 4 -8.20 11.38 6.58
CA LEU A 4 -7.12 10.75 5.83
C LEU A 4 -7.45 10.78 4.34
N THR A 5 -6.45 11.04 3.51
CA THR A 5 -6.54 10.72 2.09
C THR A 5 -6.54 9.21 1.90
N GLY A 6 -7.11 8.73 0.79
CA GLY A 6 -7.11 7.29 0.51
C GLY A 6 -5.70 6.69 0.34
N ILE A 7 -4.71 7.50 -0.09
CA ILE A 7 -3.31 7.06 -0.16
C ILE A 7 -2.73 6.90 1.24
N GLU A 8 -3.00 7.84 2.16
CA GLU A 8 -2.55 7.71 3.56
C GLU A 8 -3.14 6.46 4.22
N GLU A 9 -4.44 6.21 4.07
CA GLU A 9 -5.10 5.01 4.61
C GLU A 9 -4.47 3.72 4.08
N ALA A 10 -4.18 3.68 2.77
CA ALA A 10 -3.54 2.54 2.12
C ALA A 10 -2.11 2.29 2.64
N ILE A 11 -1.33 3.37 2.80
CA ILE A 11 0.05 3.31 3.31
C ILE A 11 0.08 2.92 4.79
N ASP A 12 -0.81 3.47 5.62
CA ASP A 12 -0.87 3.14 7.04
C ASP A 12 -1.20 1.65 7.25
N GLY A 13 -2.08 1.07 6.43
CA GLY A 13 -2.35 -0.37 6.42
C GLY A 13 -1.14 -1.21 6.03
N TRP A 14 -0.38 -0.77 5.02
CA TRP A 14 0.86 -1.42 4.59
C TRP A 14 1.97 -1.35 5.64
N ILE A 15 2.16 -0.18 6.26
CA ILE A 15 3.12 0.00 7.37
C ILE A 15 2.75 -0.90 8.53
N THR A 16 1.49 -0.87 8.96
CA THR A 16 0.98 -1.70 10.07
C THR A 16 1.28 -3.17 9.83
N THR A 17 0.93 -3.68 8.65
CA THR A 17 1.15 -5.09 8.28
C THR A 17 2.62 -5.45 8.31
N ASN A 18 3.49 -4.66 7.66
CA ASN A 18 4.89 -5.00 7.52
C ASN A 18 5.71 -4.73 8.80
N VAL A 19 5.23 -3.88 9.71
CA VAL A 19 5.79 -3.75 11.06
C VAL A 19 5.40 -4.94 11.93
N LEU A 20 4.12 -5.34 11.95
CA LEU A 20 3.65 -6.47 12.75
C LEU A 20 4.25 -7.81 12.31
N LEU A 21 4.58 -7.94 11.03
CA LEU A 21 5.25 -9.12 10.47
C LEU A 21 6.79 -9.01 10.49
N GLU A 22 7.35 -8.00 11.16
CA GLU A 22 8.78 -7.77 11.30
C GLU A 22 9.56 -7.67 9.96
N LYS A 23 8.88 -7.30 8.88
CA LYS A 23 9.48 -7.08 7.55
C LYS A 23 10.20 -5.74 7.49
N ILE A 24 9.59 -4.71 8.07
CA ILE A 24 10.23 -3.42 8.30
C ILE A 24 11.08 -3.54 9.56
N THR A 25 12.41 -3.46 9.39
CA THR A 25 13.36 -3.58 10.50
C THR A 25 14.24 -2.34 10.61
N HIS A 26 14.68 -2.03 11.84
CA HIS A 26 15.65 -0.95 12.06
C HIS A 26 16.96 -1.23 11.34
N ARG A 27 17.49 -0.21 10.64
CA ARG A 27 18.79 -0.28 9.95
C ARG A 27 19.95 -0.73 10.85
N HIS A 28 19.84 -0.51 12.18
CA HIS A 28 20.82 -0.94 13.17
C HIS A 28 20.65 -2.39 13.65
N ALA A 29 19.46 -2.98 13.54
CA ALA A 29 19.21 -4.38 13.95
C ALA A 29 19.79 -5.38 12.93
N LYS A 30 19.86 -5.01 11.64
CA LYS A 30 20.48 -5.80 10.58
C LYS A 30 21.88 -5.27 10.22
N LYS A 31 22.86 -5.48 11.10
CA LYS A 31 24.30 -5.24 10.80
C LYS A 31 24.90 -6.26 9.81
N LYS A 32 24.09 -7.19 9.28
CA LYS A 32 24.47 -8.07 8.16
C LYS A 32 24.02 -7.42 6.87
N ILE A 33 25.00 -7.20 5.99
CA ILE A 33 24.93 -6.65 4.64
C ILE A 33 23.85 -7.41 3.86
N GLN A 34 22.59 -6.94 3.89
CA GLN A 34 21.58 -7.36 2.92
C GLN A 34 21.69 -6.39 1.73
N PRO A 35 21.81 -6.90 0.49
CA PRO A 35 21.86 -6.06 -0.68
C PRO A 35 20.60 -5.19 -0.75
N LYS A 36 20.81 -3.91 -1.08
CA LYS A 36 19.79 -2.84 -1.09
C LYS A 36 18.53 -3.17 -1.90
N ASN A 37 18.62 -4.15 -2.79
CA ASN A 37 17.56 -4.56 -3.72
C ASN A 37 16.64 -5.67 -3.17
N GLU A 38 16.98 -6.32 -2.05
CA GLU A 38 16.15 -7.39 -1.45
C GLU A 38 15.08 -6.85 -0.49
N LEU A 39 15.25 -5.64 0.06
CA LEU A 39 14.32 -5.08 1.04
C LEU A 39 12.90 -4.89 0.47
N ASP A 40 12.77 -4.60 -0.82
CA ASP A 40 11.47 -4.38 -1.45
C ASP A 40 10.81 -5.70 -1.91
N ALA A 41 11.57 -6.78 -2.08
CA ALA A 41 11.07 -8.04 -2.65
C ALA A 41 10.30 -8.93 -1.65
N ASP A 42 10.48 -8.73 -0.34
CA ASP A 42 9.88 -9.56 0.73
C ASP A 42 8.74 -8.83 1.49
N MET A 43 8.31 -7.67 1.02
CA MET A 43 7.23 -6.91 1.66
C MET A 43 5.86 -7.50 1.32
N ILE A 44 4.98 -7.51 2.30
CA ILE A 44 3.61 -8.02 2.15
C ILE A 44 2.71 -6.90 1.62
N GLY A 45 2.03 -7.19 0.51
CA GLY A 45 0.99 -6.32 -0.02
C GLY A 45 -0.29 -6.37 0.81
N VAL A 46 -1.07 -5.30 0.78
CA VAL A 46 -2.30 -5.13 1.55
C VAL A 46 -3.46 -4.81 0.61
N LEU A 47 -4.59 -5.47 0.84
CA LEU A 47 -5.88 -5.17 0.27
C LEU A 47 -6.83 -4.83 1.41
N ASP A 48 -7.39 -3.61 1.40
CA ASP A 48 -8.37 -3.16 2.39
C ASP A 48 -9.72 -2.94 1.69
N LEU A 49 -10.78 -3.50 2.27
CA LEU A 49 -12.15 -3.36 1.79
C LEU A 49 -12.99 -2.64 2.85
N GLY A 50 -12.93 -1.31 2.80
CA GLY A 50 -13.76 -0.44 3.62
C GLY A 50 -15.22 -0.41 3.18
N GLY A 51 -16.00 0.43 3.87
CA GLY A 51 -17.40 0.68 3.51
C GLY A 51 -17.54 1.49 2.21
N ALA A 52 -16.75 2.56 2.07
CA ALA A 52 -16.86 3.53 0.99
C ALA A 52 -15.78 3.37 -0.09
N SER A 53 -14.55 3.06 0.31
CA SER A 53 -13.40 2.85 -0.57
C SER A 53 -12.83 1.45 -0.42
N THR A 54 -11.96 1.09 -1.36
CA THR A 54 -11.05 -0.06 -1.23
C THR A 54 -9.66 0.40 -1.63
N GLN A 55 -8.66 -0.13 -0.94
CA GLN A 55 -7.27 0.27 -1.07
C GLN A 55 -6.43 -0.94 -1.45
N VAL A 56 -5.41 -0.69 -2.27
CA VAL A 56 -4.41 -1.66 -2.66
C VAL A 56 -3.03 -1.05 -2.47
N THR A 57 -2.13 -1.76 -1.80
CA THR A 57 -0.76 -1.29 -1.58
C THR A 57 0.24 -2.43 -1.63
N PHE A 58 1.32 -2.28 -2.37
CA PHE A 58 2.37 -3.30 -2.50
C PHE A 58 3.68 -2.67 -2.96
N THR A 59 4.81 -3.35 -2.73
CA THR A 59 6.09 -2.91 -3.27
C THR A 59 6.23 -3.32 -4.74
N TYR A 60 6.70 -2.39 -5.56
CA TYR A 60 6.90 -2.61 -6.98
C TYR A 60 8.40 -2.83 -7.26
N ASN A 61 8.76 -4.00 -7.79
CA ASN A 61 10.13 -4.27 -8.20
C ASN A 61 10.39 -3.75 -9.63
N LYS A 62 11.09 -2.61 -9.72
CA LYS A 62 11.48 -1.97 -10.98
C LYS A 62 12.40 -2.81 -11.87
N THR A 63 13.12 -3.79 -11.33
CA THR A 63 14.03 -4.63 -12.14
C THR A 63 13.34 -5.84 -12.76
N ILE A 64 12.18 -6.24 -12.22
CA ILE A 64 11.40 -7.38 -12.74
C ILE A 64 10.28 -6.91 -13.65
N ASN A 65 9.70 -5.75 -13.36
CA ASN A 65 8.54 -5.24 -14.04
C ASN A 65 8.95 -4.10 -14.99
N ASN A 66 8.60 -4.22 -16.27
CA ASN A 66 8.98 -3.25 -17.31
C ASN A 66 8.06 -2.01 -17.39
N GLU A 67 6.99 -1.97 -16.59
CA GLU A 67 5.94 -0.94 -16.68
C GLU A 67 6.10 0.14 -15.61
N PRO A 68 6.40 1.40 -15.97
CA PRO A 68 6.61 2.44 -14.97
C PRO A 68 5.33 2.67 -14.12
N VAL A 69 5.48 2.66 -12.79
CA VAL A 69 4.42 3.11 -11.89
C VAL A 69 4.28 4.62 -12.01
N PRO A 70 3.09 5.17 -12.33
CA PRO A 70 2.86 6.60 -12.33
C PRO A 70 3.15 7.22 -10.97
N ASP A 71 3.81 8.38 -10.93
CA ASP A 71 4.21 9.04 -9.67
C ASP A 71 3.05 9.24 -8.69
N LYS A 72 1.84 9.52 -9.21
CA LYS A 72 0.62 9.65 -8.39
C LYS A 72 0.24 8.42 -7.57
N PHE A 73 0.79 7.24 -7.90
CA PHE A 73 0.56 5.99 -7.21
C PHE A 73 1.81 5.49 -6.48
N SER A 74 2.92 6.22 -6.55
CA SER A 74 4.15 5.88 -5.83
C SER A 74 4.23 6.73 -4.57
N ALA A 75 4.18 6.11 -3.39
CA ALA A 75 4.35 6.82 -2.13
C ALA A 75 5.80 6.73 -1.65
N ASN A 76 6.48 7.85 -1.46
CA ASN A 76 7.83 7.87 -0.91
C ASN A 76 7.77 8.04 0.61
N ILE A 77 8.13 6.99 1.34
CA ILE A 77 8.10 6.97 2.81
C ILE A 77 9.47 6.57 3.38
N SER A 78 9.87 7.18 4.49
CA SER A 78 11.12 6.86 5.18
C SER A 78 10.85 6.41 6.60
N LEU A 79 11.21 5.16 6.91
CA LEU A 79 10.97 4.52 8.19
C LEU A 79 12.25 3.85 8.69
N PHE A 80 12.61 4.11 9.95
CA PHE A 80 13.76 3.51 10.64
C PHE A 80 15.10 3.59 9.88
N GLY A 81 15.30 4.66 9.13
CA GLY A 81 16.52 4.93 8.35
C GLY A 81 16.56 4.26 6.97
N ASN A 82 15.44 3.65 6.53
CA ASN A 82 15.24 3.09 5.19
C ASN A 82 14.16 3.88 4.45
N THR A 83 14.27 3.97 3.12
CA THR A 83 13.26 4.59 2.25
C THR A 83 12.58 3.50 1.43
N TYR A 84 11.26 3.56 1.37
CA TYR A 84 10.40 2.63 0.63
C TYR A 84 9.54 3.42 -0.36
N ASN A 85 9.23 2.79 -1.49
CA ASN A 85 8.38 3.37 -2.52
C ASN A 85 7.25 2.41 -2.93
N PRO A 86 6.32 2.07 -2.01
CA PRO A 86 5.18 1.22 -2.36
C PRO A 86 4.27 1.89 -3.40
N TYR A 87 3.71 1.07 -4.28
CA TYR A 87 2.51 1.41 -5.02
C TYR A 87 1.35 1.53 -4.02
N ALA A 88 0.57 2.61 -4.08
CA ALA A 88 -0.62 2.79 -3.28
C ALA A 88 -1.74 3.42 -4.11
N HIS A 89 -2.92 2.85 -4.00
CA HIS A 89 -4.12 3.40 -4.62
C HIS A 89 -5.35 3.20 -3.75
N SER A 90 -6.28 4.14 -3.86
CA SER A 90 -7.58 4.09 -3.20
C SER A 90 -8.68 4.35 -4.21
N TYR A 91 -9.56 3.36 -4.38
CA TYR A 91 -10.74 3.45 -5.22
C TYR A 91 -11.93 3.93 -4.39
N LEU A 92 -12.22 5.23 -4.43
CA LEU A 92 -13.43 5.79 -3.82
C LEU A 92 -14.70 5.26 -4.52
N CYS A 93 -15.75 4.98 -3.75
CA CYS A 93 -17.00 4.35 -4.19
C CYS A 93 -16.90 2.87 -4.60
N TRP A 94 -15.77 2.23 -4.30
CA TRP A 94 -15.54 0.80 -4.51
C TRP A 94 -15.46 -0.01 -3.22
N GLY A 95 -15.73 0.60 -2.07
CA GLY A 95 -15.96 -0.12 -0.82
C GLY A 95 -17.24 -0.97 -0.87
N LYS A 96 -17.39 -1.87 0.09
CA LYS A 96 -18.50 -2.84 0.16
C LYS A 96 -19.89 -2.18 0.06
N ASN A 97 -20.12 -1.11 0.81
CA ASN A 97 -21.44 -0.47 0.89
C ASN A 97 -21.75 0.28 -0.41
N GLU A 98 -20.77 0.99 -0.98
CA GLU A 98 -20.94 1.71 -2.23
C GLU A 98 -21.03 0.77 -3.44
N GLY A 99 -20.32 -0.36 -3.41
CA GLY A 99 -20.50 -1.45 -4.36
C GLY A 99 -21.92 -2.00 -4.34
N LEU A 100 -22.47 -2.28 -3.16
CA LEU A 100 -23.86 -2.74 -3.00
C LEU A 100 -24.87 -1.70 -3.47
N LYS A 101 -24.68 -0.41 -3.15
CA LYS A 101 -25.54 0.68 -3.62
C LYS A 101 -25.56 0.76 -5.15
N ARG A 102 -24.39 0.76 -5.79
CA ARG A 102 -24.27 0.76 -7.26
C ARG A 102 -24.91 -0.46 -7.89
N HIS A 103 -24.71 -1.63 -7.29
CA HIS A 103 -25.34 -2.85 -7.78
C HIS A 103 -26.87 -2.76 -7.71
N ARG A 104 -27.44 -2.33 -6.58
CA ARG A 104 -28.88 -2.14 -6.43
C ARG A 104 -29.44 -1.12 -7.42
N ALA A 105 -28.76 0.00 -7.64
CA ALA A 105 -29.18 1.00 -8.61
C ALA A 105 -29.30 0.43 -10.02
N ARG A 106 -28.38 -0.44 -10.44
CA ARG A 106 -28.41 -1.12 -11.75
C ARG A 106 -29.54 -2.13 -11.90
N LEU A 107 -30.13 -2.61 -10.80
CA LEU A 107 -31.29 -3.52 -10.85
C LEU A 107 -32.61 -2.77 -11.01
N LEU A 108 -32.60 -1.44 -10.86
CA LEU A 108 -33.79 -0.58 -10.97
C LEU A 108 -33.87 0.14 -12.34
N THR A 109 -32.92 -0.11 -13.22
CA THR A 109 -32.80 0.46 -14.57
C THR A 109 -32.82 -0.66 -15.61
#